data_AF-A0A2E0MYP1-F1
#
_entry.id   AF-A0A2E0MYP1-F1
#
_cell.length_a   1.000
_cell.length_b   1.000
_cell.length_c   1.000
_cell.angle_alpha   90.00
_cell.angle_beta   90.00
_cell.angle_gamma   90.00
#
_symmetry.space_group_name_H-M   'P 1'
#
loop_
_entity.id
_entity.type
_entity.pdbx_description
1 polymer ?
#
loop_
_entity_poly.entity_id
_entity_poly.type
_entity_poly.pdbx_seq_one_letter_code
_entity_poly.pdbx_strand_id
1 'polypeptide(L)'
;MIKSRVKNKFSFQRRSKSNLKKLLGLYENNYLKIMNLLPDINGPLLMSFKLPEGKKNSEVTLEISVNSQYTSTLKITQTNSSILPYKDIQLEILIYHDFKMVEVKRFNKKHLLWPRYSYPNKLMFSKDEKYQWNKFFSEWLNYSKNEGLSDQQINIHALK
;
A
#
# COMPACT_ATOMS: atom_id res chain seq x y z
N MET A 1 -51.79 -22.85 -19.49
CA MET A 1 -50.54 -23.38 -20.10
C MET A 1 -49.86 -22.18 -20.75
N ILE A 2 -48.65 -21.71 -20.44
CA ILE A 2 -47.39 -22.39 -20.15
C ILE A 2 -46.60 -21.54 -19.12
N LYS A 3 -46.04 -22.22 -18.10
CA LYS A 3 -45.09 -21.65 -17.13
C LYS A 3 -43.74 -21.43 -17.83
N SER A 4 -43.16 -20.23 -17.81
CA SER A 4 -41.72 -20.04 -18.00
C SER A 4 -41.08 -19.54 -16.70
N ARG A 5 -40.63 -20.51 -15.89
CA ARG A 5 -39.72 -20.26 -14.77
C ARG A 5 -38.38 -19.78 -15.33
N VAL A 6 -38.10 -18.49 -15.23
CA VAL A 6 -36.72 -17.98 -15.35
C VAL A 6 -35.93 -18.51 -14.16
N LYS A 7 -35.15 -19.57 -14.37
CA LYS A 7 -34.21 -20.08 -13.37
C LYS A 7 -33.06 -19.08 -13.23
N ASN A 8 -33.17 -18.15 -12.29
CA ASN A 8 -32.03 -17.37 -11.83
C ASN A 8 -31.04 -18.32 -11.12
N LYS A 9 -30.07 -18.83 -11.86
CA LYS A 9 -28.86 -19.45 -11.31
C LYS A 9 -27.89 -18.33 -10.88
N PHE A 10 -28.21 -17.61 -9.81
CA PHE A 10 -27.21 -16.81 -9.12
C PHE A 10 -26.31 -17.75 -8.32
N SER A 11 -25.24 -18.24 -8.95
CA SER A 11 -24.20 -18.97 -8.25
C SER A 11 -23.42 -18.00 -7.36
N PHE A 12 -23.69 -18.05 -6.05
CA PHE A 12 -22.80 -17.47 -5.05
C PHE A 12 -21.45 -18.21 -5.11
N GLN A 13 -20.49 -17.70 -5.88
CA GLN A 13 -19.13 -18.24 -5.83
C GLN A 13 -18.54 -17.94 -4.44
N ARG A 14 -18.51 -18.96 -3.57
CA ARG A 14 -17.77 -18.92 -2.31
C ARG A 14 -16.28 -18.71 -2.63
N ARG A 15 -15.63 -17.80 -1.88
CA ARG A 15 -14.18 -17.56 -1.96
C ARG A 15 -13.43 -18.89 -1.88
N SER A 16 -12.48 -19.11 -2.78
CA SER A 16 -11.45 -20.12 -2.53
C SER A 16 -10.59 -19.67 -1.33
N LYS A 17 -10.37 -20.57 -0.37
CA LYS A 17 -9.47 -20.36 0.78
C LYS A 17 -8.06 -19.90 0.36
N SER A 18 -7.65 -20.22 -0.87
CA SER A 18 -6.35 -19.85 -1.43
C SER A 18 -6.12 -18.33 -1.52
N ASN A 19 -7.15 -17.54 -1.84
CA ASN A 19 -6.96 -16.11 -2.11
C ASN A 19 -6.79 -15.29 -0.83
N LEU A 20 -7.40 -15.71 0.28
CA LEU A 20 -7.18 -15.07 1.58
C LEU A 20 -5.79 -15.37 2.12
N LYS A 21 -5.33 -16.63 2.02
CA LYS A 21 -3.99 -17.02 2.44
C LYS A 21 -2.90 -16.23 1.71
N LYS A 22 -3.06 -16.02 0.40
CA LYS A 22 -2.14 -15.18 -0.40
C LYS A 22 -2.12 -13.73 0.07
N LEU A 23 -3.27 -13.15 0.42
CA LEU A 23 -3.35 -11.78 0.90
C LEU A 23 -2.70 -11.62 2.28
N LEU A 24 -2.94 -12.55 3.20
CA LEU A 24 -2.31 -12.53 4.53
C LEU A 24 -0.79 -12.68 4.43
N GLY A 25 -0.30 -13.62 3.62
CA GLY A 25 1.15 -13.75 3.39
C GLY A 25 1.77 -12.49 2.76
N LEU A 26 1.01 -11.74 1.95
CA LEU A 26 1.46 -10.45 1.43
C LEU A 26 1.59 -9.39 2.53
N TYR A 27 0.68 -9.37 3.51
CA TYR A 27 0.74 -8.45 4.64
C TYR A 27 1.95 -8.72 5.54
N GLU A 28 2.21 -9.99 5.85
CA GLU A 28 3.37 -10.41 6.64
C GLU A 28 4.67 -10.06 5.93
N ASN A 29 4.77 -10.37 4.63
CA ASN A 29 5.96 -10.05 3.84
C ASN A 29 6.22 -8.55 3.76
N ASN A 30 5.16 -7.74 3.61
CA ASN A 30 5.30 -6.29 3.56
C ASN A 30 5.75 -5.73 4.91
N TYR A 31 5.33 -6.32 6.04
CA TYR A 31 5.82 -5.92 7.37
C TYR A 31 7.33 -6.11 7.51
N LEU A 32 7.85 -7.26 7.09
CA LEU A 32 9.30 -7.52 7.07
C LEU A 32 10.05 -6.55 6.15
N LYS A 33 9.46 -6.17 5.02
CA LYS A 33 10.07 -5.19 4.11
C LYS A 33 10.14 -3.80 4.72
N ILE A 34 9.11 -3.35 5.43
CA ILE A 34 9.14 -2.06 6.14
C ILE A 34 10.21 -2.08 7.22
N MET A 35 10.29 -3.14 8.04
CA MET A 35 11.33 -3.28 9.06
C MET A 35 12.75 -3.18 8.50
N ASN A 36 12.95 -3.60 7.25
CA ASN A 36 14.24 -3.52 6.56
C ASN A 36 14.49 -2.17 5.88
N LEU A 37 13.45 -1.37 5.62
CA LEU A 37 13.56 -0.08 4.94
C LEU A 37 13.68 1.06 5.94
N LEU A 38 12.97 0.98 7.08
CA LEU A 38 12.86 2.05 8.06
C LEU A 38 13.74 1.77 9.29
N PRO A 39 14.36 2.80 9.87
CA PRO A 39 15.25 2.64 11.02
C PRO A 39 14.48 2.24 12.30
N ASP A 40 13.27 2.77 12.50
CA ASP A 40 12.35 2.38 13.56
C ASP A 40 10.90 2.53 13.09
N ILE A 41 10.07 1.57 13.46
CA ILE A 41 8.64 1.53 13.14
C ILE A 41 7.75 1.61 14.39
N ASN A 42 8.34 1.56 15.58
CA ASN A 42 7.62 1.56 16.85
C ASN A 42 7.39 2.98 17.38
N GLY A 43 8.28 3.92 17.03
CA GLY A 43 8.15 5.33 17.37
C GLY A 43 7.58 6.20 16.23
N PRO A 44 7.22 7.46 16.53
CA PRO A 44 7.00 8.47 15.50
C PRO A 44 8.27 8.65 14.66
N LEU A 45 8.08 8.74 13.34
CA LEU A 45 9.17 8.89 12.38
C LEU A 45 8.75 9.91 11.33
N LEU A 46 9.65 10.81 10.95
CA LEU A 46 9.52 11.64 9.75
C LEU A 46 10.84 11.59 8.99
N MET A 47 10.80 11.10 7.75
CA MET A 47 11.99 11.04 6.90
C MET A 47 11.65 11.29 5.44
N SER A 48 12.64 11.74 4.67
CA SER A 48 12.54 11.91 3.24
C SER A 48 13.72 11.31 2.49
N PHE A 49 13.47 10.91 1.25
CA PHE A 49 14.47 10.44 0.31
C PHE A 49 13.97 10.67 -1.12
N LYS A 50 14.84 10.45 -2.11
CA LYS A 50 14.51 10.59 -3.52
C LYS A 50 14.42 9.24 -4.19
N LEU A 51 13.54 9.10 -5.17
CA LEU A 51 13.48 7.92 -6.05
C LEU A 51 13.74 8.32 -7.49
N PRO A 52 14.59 7.59 -8.22
CA PRO A 52 14.81 7.84 -9.64
C PRO A 52 13.54 7.54 -10.45
N GLU A 53 13.28 8.37 -11.45
CA GLU A 53 12.11 8.34 -12.32
C GLU A 53 12.58 8.68 -13.74
N GLY A 54 13.46 7.82 -14.29
CA GLY A 54 14.13 8.06 -15.56
C GLY A 54 15.22 9.13 -15.45
N LYS A 55 14.99 10.31 -16.06
CA LYS A 55 15.94 11.44 -16.03
C LYS A 55 15.72 12.42 -14.87
N LYS A 56 14.65 12.21 -14.08
CA LYS A 56 14.27 13.04 -12.94
C LYS A 56 14.20 12.18 -11.69
N ASN A 57 14.06 12.84 -10.55
CA ASN A 57 13.80 12.17 -9.27
C ASN A 57 12.44 12.63 -8.73
N SER A 58 11.70 11.69 -8.13
CA SER A 58 10.57 11.99 -7.27
C SER A 58 11.03 12.13 -5.83
N GLU A 59 10.30 12.90 -5.04
CA GLU A 59 10.58 13.10 -3.63
C GLU A 59 9.59 12.30 -2.80
N VAL A 60 10.09 11.51 -1.86
CA VAL A 60 9.29 10.68 -0.97
C VAL A 60 9.41 11.20 0.45
N THR A 61 8.27 11.41 1.10
CA THR A 61 8.17 11.64 2.54
C THR A 61 7.44 10.46 3.19
N LEU A 62 8.02 9.97 4.29
CA LEU A 62 7.45 8.94 5.14
C LEU A 62 7.18 9.51 6.53
N GLU A 63 5.97 9.30 7.02
CA GLU A 63 5.53 9.76 8.33
C GLU A 63 4.87 8.61 9.08
N ILE A 64 5.40 8.24 10.24
CA ILE A 64 4.77 7.27 11.16
C ILE A 64 4.11 8.02 12.30
N SER A 65 2.83 7.73 12.51
CA SER A 65 2.06 8.15 13.69
C SER A 65 1.67 6.93 14.51
N VAL A 66 2.05 6.90 15.78
CA VAL A 66 1.68 5.80 16.69
C VAL A 66 0.23 5.98 17.15
N ASN A 67 -0.62 4.99 16.87
CA ASN A 67 -2.03 5.02 17.30
C ASN A 67 -2.21 4.34 18.67
N SER A 68 -1.46 3.27 18.92
CA SER A 68 -1.42 2.54 20.19
C SER A 68 -0.12 1.75 20.32
N GLN A 69 0.09 1.05 21.44
CA GLN A 69 1.25 0.15 21.60
C GLN A 69 1.28 -1.03 20.61
N TYR A 70 0.16 -1.34 19.94
CA TYR A 70 0.06 -2.45 18.99
C TYR A 70 -0.11 -2.00 17.54
N THR A 71 -0.41 -0.71 17.32
CA THR A 71 -0.76 -0.21 15.99
C THR A 71 -0.15 1.16 15.69
N SER A 72 0.29 1.32 14.45
CA SER A 72 0.80 2.59 13.94
C SER A 72 0.34 2.81 12.51
N THR A 73 0.27 4.06 12.08
CA THR A 73 -0.08 4.44 10.72
C THR A 73 1.17 5.00 10.05
N LEU A 74 1.55 4.41 8.92
CA LEU A 74 2.57 4.94 8.01
C LEU A 74 1.88 5.65 6.85
N LYS A 75 2.16 6.94 6.72
CA LYS A 75 1.77 7.75 5.58
C LYS A 75 2.97 7.93 4.65
N ILE A 76 2.73 7.69 3.37
CA ILE A 76 3.74 7.85 2.32
C ILE A 76 3.22 8.88 1.34
N THR A 77 4.02 9.90 1.04
CA THR A 77 3.74 10.87 -0.01
C THR A 77 4.91 10.88 -0.97
N GLN A 78 4.67 10.57 -2.23
CA GLN A 78 5.66 10.66 -3.30
C GLN A 78 5.19 11.72 -4.30
N THR A 79 5.93 12.80 -4.45
CA THR A 79 5.62 13.90 -5.37
C THR A 79 6.44 13.81 -6.65
N ASN A 80 5.91 14.36 -7.75
CA ASN A 80 6.56 14.32 -9.07
C ASN A 80 6.86 12.89 -9.56
N SER A 81 6.00 11.93 -9.26
CA SER A 81 6.12 10.57 -9.80
C SER A 81 5.85 10.56 -11.31
N SER A 82 6.53 9.69 -12.05
CA SER A 82 6.26 9.48 -13.48
C SER A 82 5.16 8.44 -13.72
N ILE A 83 4.54 7.92 -12.66
CA ILE A 83 3.48 6.90 -12.72
C ILE A 83 2.17 7.55 -13.18
N LEU A 84 1.91 7.52 -14.49
CA LEU A 84 0.65 7.97 -15.07
C LEU A 84 -0.53 7.10 -14.57
N PRO A 85 -1.72 7.68 -14.31
CA PRO A 85 -2.11 9.08 -14.47
C PRO A 85 -1.83 9.97 -13.24
N TYR A 86 -1.13 9.48 -12.22
CA TYR A 86 -0.98 10.15 -10.93
C TYR A 86 0.33 10.92 -10.85
N LYS A 87 0.25 12.26 -10.81
CA LYS A 87 1.42 13.11 -10.59
C LYS A 87 2.05 12.91 -9.20
N ASP A 88 1.20 12.63 -8.21
CA ASP A 88 1.60 12.36 -6.83
C ASP A 88 0.93 11.07 -6.34
N ILE A 89 1.65 10.31 -5.51
CA ILE A 89 1.17 9.08 -4.87
C ILE A 89 1.08 9.34 -3.37
N GLN A 90 -0.04 8.95 -2.77
CA GLN A 90 -0.28 9.02 -1.33
C GLN A 90 -0.78 7.66 -0.84
N LEU A 91 -0.11 7.06 0.13
CA LEU A 91 -0.54 5.82 0.75
C LEU A 91 -0.74 6.02 2.24
N GLU A 92 -1.78 5.40 2.79
CA GLU A 92 -1.93 5.22 4.23
C GLU A 92 -1.92 3.73 4.53
N ILE A 93 -0.93 3.30 5.31
CA ILE A 93 -0.68 1.92 5.68
C ILE A 93 -0.88 1.79 7.19
N LEU A 94 -1.70 0.80 7.58
CA LEU A 94 -1.83 0.41 8.98
C LEU A 94 -0.83 -0.70 9.27
N ILE A 95 -0.05 -0.50 10.32
CA ILE A 95 0.95 -1.43 10.84
C ILE A 95 0.37 -2.09 12.10
N TYR A 96 0.33 -3.41 12.11
CA TYR A 96 -0.04 -4.23 13.26
C TYR A 96 1.22 -4.90 13.80
N HIS A 97 1.68 -4.48 14.98
CA HIS A 97 2.96 -4.91 15.54
C HIS A 97 2.89 -6.30 16.18
N ASP A 98 1.75 -6.63 16.80
CA ASP A 98 1.46 -7.92 17.42
C ASP A 98 1.31 -9.02 16.37
N PHE A 99 0.54 -8.77 15.31
CA PHE A 99 0.34 -9.70 14.20
C PHE A 99 1.49 -9.68 13.19
N LYS A 100 2.43 -8.73 13.30
CA LYS A 100 3.54 -8.52 12.36
C LYS A 100 3.05 -8.44 10.91
N MET A 101 2.04 -7.61 10.69
CA MET A 101 1.35 -7.45 9.41
C MET A 101 1.15 -5.99 9.07
N VAL A 102 1.11 -5.68 7.78
CA VAL A 102 0.69 -4.36 7.30
C VAL A 102 -0.39 -4.43 6.25
N GLU A 103 -1.27 -3.44 6.27
CA GLU A 103 -2.37 -3.31 5.32
C GLU A 103 -2.43 -1.89 4.76
N VAL A 104 -2.43 -1.76 3.43
CA VAL A 104 -2.76 -0.49 2.76
C VAL A 104 -4.25 -0.19 2.93
N LYS A 105 -4.57 0.87 3.69
CA LYS A 105 -5.93 1.34 3.97
C LYS A 105 -6.43 2.33 2.92
N ARG A 106 -5.54 3.18 2.41
CA ARG A 106 -5.86 4.18 1.37
C ARG A 106 -4.78 4.23 0.31
N PHE A 107 -5.23 4.46 -0.92
CA PHE A 107 -4.37 4.68 -2.07
C PHE A 107 -4.87 5.91 -2.82
N ASN A 108 -4.09 6.98 -2.79
CA ASN A 108 -4.48 8.32 -3.23
C ASN A 108 -5.80 8.78 -2.58
N LYS A 109 -6.49 9.77 -3.19
CA LYS A 109 -7.82 10.24 -2.78
C LYS A 109 -8.91 9.14 -2.83
N LYS A 110 -8.58 7.89 -3.13
CA LYS A 110 -9.50 6.75 -3.09
C LYS A 110 -9.38 6.06 -1.73
N HIS A 111 -10.47 6.09 -0.98
CA HIS A 111 -10.64 5.28 0.22
C HIS A 111 -11.10 3.88 -0.17
N LEU A 112 -10.59 2.82 0.46
CA LEU A 112 -11.25 1.52 0.39
C LEU A 112 -12.58 1.67 1.14
N LEU A 113 -13.68 1.88 0.43
CA LEU A 113 -15.01 1.79 1.02
C LEU A 113 -15.19 0.33 1.47
N TRP A 114 -15.43 0.12 2.75
CA TRP A 114 -15.56 -1.21 3.34
C TRP A 114 -16.57 -2.09 2.58
N PRO A 115 -16.39 -3.44 2.61
CA PRO A 115 -17.13 -4.39 1.79
C PRO A 115 -18.51 -4.70 2.38
N ARG A 116 -19.32 -3.67 2.63
CA ARG A 116 -20.77 -3.80 2.83
C ARG A 116 -21.48 -3.13 1.67
N TYR A 117 -21.22 -3.60 0.46
CA TYR A 117 -22.15 -3.32 -0.63
C TYR A 117 -23.31 -4.31 -0.52
N SER A 118 -24.46 -3.79 -0.12
CA SER A 118 -25.74 -4.38 -0.49
C SER A 118 -25.73 -4.53 -2.01
N TYR A 119 -25.91 -5.77 -2.48
CA TYR A 119 -26.04 -6.04 -3.90
C TYR A 119 -27.38 -5.45 -4.39
N PRO A 120 -27.42 -4.79 -5.57
CA PRO A 120 -26.41 -4.78 -6.64
C PRO A 120 -25.36 -3.65 -6.56
N ASN A 121 -24.09 -4.01 -6.78
CA ASN A 121 -22.92 -3.13 -6.85
C ASN A 121 -22.94 -2.28 -8.13
N LYS A 122 -23.64 -1.14 -8.11
CA LYS A 122 -23.81 -0.24 -9.27
C LYS A 122 -22.51 0.37 -9.83
N LEU A 123 -21.39 0.26 -9.12
CA LEU A 123 -20.11 0.89 -9.49
C LEU A 123 -19.01 -0.11 -9.88
N MET A 124 -19.29 -1.43 -9.84
CA MET A 124 -18.34 -2.50 -10.19
C MET A 124 -16.95 -2.45 -9.48
N PHE A 125 -16.83 -1.81 -8.30
CA PHE A 125 -15.61 -1.88 -7.48
C PHE A 125 -15.28 -3.34 -7.17
N SER A 126 -14.10 -3.80 -7.57
CA SER A 126 -13.72 -5.21 -7.48
C SER A 126 -12.82 -5.44 -6.28
N LYS A 127 -13.17 -6.48 -5.52
CA LYS A 127 -12.50 -7.01 -4.33
C LYS A 127 -11.00 -7.32 -4.50
N ASP A 128 -10.50 -7.32 -5.74
CA ASP A 128 -9.08 -7.42 -6.09
C ASP A 128 -8.31 -6.13 -5.78
N GLU A 129 -8.96 -4.97 -5.64
CA GLU A 129 -8.32 -3.69 -5.33
C GLU A 129 -7.46 -3.77 -4.06
N LYS A 130 -7.97 -4.42 -3.00
CA LYS A 130 -7.19 -4.58 -1.76
C LYS A 130 -5.91 -5.38 -1.98
N TYR A 131 -5.98 -6.46 -2.77
CA TYR A 131 -4.79 -7.24 -3.10
C TYR A 131 -3.84 -6.44 -4.00
N GLN A 132 -4.36 -5.73 -5.00
CA GLN A 132 -3.57 -4.89 -5.91
C GLN A 132 -2.85 -3.77 -5.17
N TRP A 133 -3.49 -3.08 -4.23
CA TRP A 133 -2.84 -2.02 -3.45
C TRP A 133 -1.70 -2.54 -2.59
N ASN A 134 -1.92 -3.68 -1.91
CA ASN A 134 -0.87 -4.29 -1.09
C ASN A 134 0.23 -4.90 -1.95
N LYS A 135 -0.08 -5.35 -3.17
CA LYS A 135 0.92 -5.84 -4.13
C LYS A 135 1.76 -4.67 -4.65
N PHE A 136 1.12 -3.59 -5.07
CA PHE A 136 1.81 -2.35 -5.46
C PHE A 136 2.73 -1.89 -4.34
N PHE A 137 2.23 -1.81 -3.10
CA PHE A 137 3.04 -1.40 -1.96
C PHE A 137 4.25 -2.33 -1.74
N SER A 138 4.09 -3.63 -1.98
CA SER A 138 5.19 -4.60 -1.94
C SER A 138 6.29 -4.32 -2.97
N GLU A 139 5.89 -3.97 -4.19
CA GLU A 139 6.79 -3.62 -5.30
C GLU A 139 7.46 -2.26 -5.04
N TRP A 140 6.68 -1.28 -4.56
CA TRP A 140 7.17 0.02 -4.14
C TRP A 140 8.23 -0.09 -3.03
N LEU A 141 8.00 -0.92 -2.00
CA LEU A 141 8.99 -1.14 -0.92
C LEU A 141 10.30 -1.72 -1.45
N ASN A 142 10.22 -2.67 -2.39
CA ASN A 142 11.42 -3.23 -3.02
C ASN A 142 12.17 -2.17 -3.82
N TYR A 143 11.45 -1.38 -4.61
CA TYR A 143 12.02 -0.31 -5.41
C TYR A 143 12.69 0.74 -4.53
N SER A 144 11.99 1.20 -3.48
CA SER A 144 12.51 2.18 -2.53
C SER A 144 13.76 1.71 -1.80
N LYS A 145 13.84 0.42 -1.46
CA LYS A 145 15.01 -0.16 -0.81
C LYS A 145 16.23 -0.21 -1.74
N ASN A 146 16.02 -0.52 -3.03
CA ASN A 146 17.11 -0.76 -3.97
C ASN A 146 17.61 0.53 -4.63
N GLU A 147 16.70 1.44 -4.95
CA GLU A 147 16.97 2.62 -5.77
C GLU A 147 16.83 3.95 -4.99
N GLY A 148 16.52 3.88 -3.69
CA GLY A 148 16.38 5.05 -2.84
C GLY A 148 17.68 5.84 -2.73
N LEU A 149 17.61 7.14 -3.04
CA LEU A 149 18.73 8.07 -2.96
C LEU A 149 18.58 8.92 -1.70
N SER A 150 19.58 8.92 -0.82
CA SER A 150 19.60 9.79 0.36
C SER A 150 19.64 11.25 -0.07
N ASP A 151 18.89 12.12 0.62
CA ASP A 151 18.93 13.56 0.36
C ASP A 151 20.07 14.28 1.12
N GLN A 152 21.06 13.53 1.61
CA GLN A 152 22.22 14.13 2.26
C GLN A 152 23.10 14.84 1.23
N GLN A 153 23.18 16.17 1.31
CA GLN A 153 24.26 16.94 0.71
C GLN A 153 25.57 16.53 1.38
N ILE A 154 26.35 15.67 0.73
CA ILE A 154 27.76 15.46 1.11
C ILE A 154 28.51 16.71 0.65
N ASN A 155 28.79 17.64 1.58
CA ASN A 155 29.74 18.72 1.32
C ASN A 155 31.13 18.10 1.17
N ILE A 156 31.54 17.81 -0.06
CA ILE A 156 32.91 17.38 -0.37
C ILE A 156 33.81 18.62 -0.39
N HIS A 157 34.02 19.22 0.78
CA HIS A 157 35.03 20.24 0.99
C HIS A 157 35.89 19.83 2.18
N ALA A 158 36.88 18.96 1.94
CA ALA A 158 38.16 18.92 2.65
C ALA A 158 39.01 17.72 2.17
N LEU A 159 39.64 17.84 0.99
CA LEU A 159 40.93 17.23 0.71
C LEU A 159 41.65 18.14 -0.29
N LYS A 160 42.31 19.17 0.23
CA LYS A 160 43.38 19.89 -0.46
C LYS A 160 44.51 20.10 0.53
#